data_AF-A0A034VPV6-F1
#
_entry.id   AF-A0A034VPV6-F1
#
_cell.length_a   1.000
_cell.length_b   1.000
_cell.length_c   1.000
_cell.angle_alpha   90.00
_cell.angle_beta   90.00
_cell.angle_gamma   90.00
#
_symmetry.space_group_name_H-M   'P 1'
#
loop_
_entity.id
_entity.type
_entity.pdbx_description
1 polymer ?
#
loop_
_entity_poly.entity_id
_entity_poly.type
_entity_poly.pdbx_seq_one_letter_code
_entity_poly.pdbx_strand_id
1 'polypeptide(L)'
;MHLKIPTGKHKIVPFAYIIFVYYHFGMPKLKCTSANAQGSDEPVIKIPRRQLRSRHREENASSSLNLCDLPIELMQKIFGYINIWHHNRIRATSKRMRDANDAFVMHEFKKALHKSTLTNQHSYECAALQTIEQATEVYVKSGYESTFCGCILPMLRSSYKDPFCPQVLQINTFLLHFYDMVDELIGDRRSQHARLLYNLTLMRFFKKFGKSSVISSTAMPLHCRIVVELKGPWLGMLWTSKSRVRDQQEKRCNLLIILSEMLMANITGKAFKRVWECLSEVYVFGNDTSNRKRVPKTLFTFTVHGSKKICSLFRSCLEEPNDFLWPTKWPRDQFTVNLDITCKEAMKWGCSKAQHMEFGPFAETLFSEEEEYMDDCSSGKTLLYVE
;
A
#
# COMPACT_ATOMS: atom_id res chain seq x y z
N MET A 1 10.27 21.54 -57.18
CA MET A 1 9.70 20.25 -56.73
C MET A 1 9.26 20.38 -55.29
N HIS A 2 8.04 19.97 -54.93
CA HIS A 2 7.61 19.84 -53.52
C HIS A 2 7.59 18.37 -53.11
N LEU A 3 8.18 18.05 -51.96
CA LEU A 3 8.02 16.76 -51.29
C LEU A 3 7.29 16.99 -49.96
N LYS A 4 6.15 16.29 -49.79
CA LYS A 4 5.23 16.49 -48.66
C LYS A 4 5.68 15.69 -47.44
N ILE A 5 5.67 16.32 -46.27
CA ILE A 5 5.76 15.63 -44.97
C ILE A 5 4.34 15.14 -44.59
N PRO A 6 4.13 13.86 -44.26
CA PRO A 6 2.81 13.35 -43.87
C PRO A 6 2.46 13.75 -42.43
N THR A 7 1.45 14.61 -42.26
CA THR A 7 0.94 15.03 -40.96
C THR A 7 -0.07 14.04 -40.38
N GLY A 8 0.44 12.98 -39.75
CA GLY A 8 -0.35 11.92 -39.10
C GLY A 8 -1.17 12.43 -37.90
N LYS A 9 -2.42 12.86 -38.14
CA LYS A 9 -3.40 13.18 -37.09
C LYS A 9 -3.90 11.91 -36.40
N HIS A 10 -3.20 11.44 -35.38
CA HIS A 10 -3.74 10.42 -34.48
C HIS A 10 -4.91 11.01 -33.67
N LYS A 11 -6.13 10.61 -34.03
CA LYS A 11 -7.33 10.87 -33.22
C LYS A 11 -7.19 10.11 -31.89
N ILE A 12 -7.36 10.82 -30.77
CA ILE A 12 -7.64 10.18 -29.49
C ILE A 12 -9.06 9.60 -29.59
N VAL A 13 -9.19 8.29 -29.41
CA VAL A 13 -10.48 7.60 -29.37
C VAL A 13 -10.81 7.31 -27.90
N PRO A 14 -11.91 7.81 -27.34
CA PRO A 14 -12.27 7.56 -25.95
C PRO A 14 -12.86 6.16 -25.78
N PHE A 15 -12.09 5.25 -25.20
CA PHE A 15 -12.61 3.97 -24.70
C PHE A 15 -13.24 4.15 -23.31
N ALA A 16 -14.50 4.56 -23.30
CA ALA A 16 -15.40 4.30 -22.19
C ALA A 16 -15.99 2.87 -22.29
N TYR A 17 -16.70 2.41 -21.25
CA TYR A 17 -17.24 1.04 -21.04
C TYR A 17 -16.18 -0.03 -20.69
N ILE A 18 -16.42 -1.07 -19.85
CA ILE A 18 -17.37 -1.39 -18.75
C ILE A 18 -16.80 -2.71 -18.07
N ILE A 19 -17.13 -3.31 -16.92
CA ILE A 19 -18.26 -3.41 -15.96
C ILE A 19 -17.70 -3.56 -14.51
N PHE A 20 -18.47 -3.16 -13.48
CA PHE A 20 -18.24 -3.52 -12.07
C PHE A 20 -18.36 -5.04 -11.81
N VAL A 21 -17.43 -5.68 -11.10
CA VAL A 21 -17.59 -7.08 -10.65
C VAL A 21 -17.42 -7.20 -9.13
N TYR A 22 -18.51 -6.93 -8.39
CA TYR A 22 -18.70 -7.47 -7.05
C TYR A 22 -19.01 -8.97 -7.15
N TYR A 23 -18.21 -9.84 -6.53
CA TYR A 23 -18.59 -11.24 -6.33
C TYR A 23 -19.05 -11.50 -4.88
N HIS A 24 -20.34 -11.31 -4.66
CA HIS A 24 -21.04 -11.83 -3.48
C HIS A 24 -21.14 -13.37 -3.60
N PHE A 25 -20.23 -14.12 -2.97
CA PHE A 25 -20.37 -15.58 -2.90
C PHE A 25 -21.19 -16.01 -1.67
N GLY A 26 -22.51 -15.96 -1.82
CA GLY A 26 -23.43 -16.61 -0.87
C GLY A 26 -23.31 -18.13 -0.96
N MET A 27 -23.12 -18.82 0.17
CA MET A 27 -23.05 -20.28 0.19
C MET A 27 -24.44 -20.91 -0.01
N PRO A 28 -24.61 -21.82 -0.97
CA PRO A 28 -25.80 -22.67 -1.04
C PRO A 28 -25.81 -23.65 0.14
N LYS A 29 -26.83 -23.59 1.00
CA LYS A 29 -27.08 -24.62 2.03
C LYS A 29 -27.60 -25.89 1.34
N LEU A 30 -26.72 -26.85 1.06
CA LEU A 30 -27.14 -28.19 0.63
C LEU A 30 -27.87 -28.87 1.81
N LYS A 31 -29.19 -29.05 1.65
CA LYS A 31 -30.00 -29.86 2.58
C LYS A 31 -29.67 -31.34 2.39
N CYS A 32 -29.63 -32.08 3.49
CA CYS A 32 -29.64 -33.53 3.45
C CYS A 32 -31.08 -34.03 3.22
N THR A 33 -31.29 -34.96 2.29
CA THR A 33 -32.55 -35.67 2.07
C THR A 33 -32.28 -37.11 1.70
N SER A 34 -32.76 -38.05 2.50
CA SER A 34 -32.67 -39.50 2.28
C SER A 34 -33.92 -40.03 1.58
N ALA A 35 -33.75 -40.93 0.61
CA ALA A 35 -34.79 -41.82 0.12
C ALA A 35 -34.17 -43.16 -0.33
N ASN A 36 -34.88 -44.27 -0.11
CA ASN A 36 -34.49 -45.61 -0.55
C ASN A 36 -35.13 -45.92 -1.91
N ALA A 37 -34.49 -46.76 -2.72
CA ALA A 37 -34.96 -48.13 -3.05
C ALA A 37 -34.22 -48.73 -4.26
N GLN A 38 -33.97 -50.06 -4.19
CA GLN A 38 -33.90 -51.07 -5.28
C GLN A 38 -33.06 -50.77 -6.57
N GLY A 39 -32.29 -51.70 -7.13
CA GLY A 39 -31.97 -53.07 -6.71
C GLY A 39 -31.65 -53.99 -7.90
N SER A 40 -30.47 -54.62 -7.92
CA SER A 40 -30.10 -55.68 -8.86
C SER A 40 -28.86 -56.43 -8.34
N ASP A 41 -28.87 -57.77 -8.38
CA ASP A 41 -27.78 -58.61 -7.86
C ASP A 41 -26.65 -58.84 -8.86
N GLU A 42 -25.40 -58.86 -8.37
CA GLU A 42 -24.37 -59.85 -8.77
C GLU A 42 -23.28 -59.97 -7.68
N PRO A 43 -22.60 -61.13 -7.53
CA PRO A 43 -21.86 -61.47 -6.30
C PRO A 43 -20.38 -61.05 -6.31
N VAL A 44 -20.05 -59.93 -5.67
CA VAL A 44 -18.64 -59.55 -5.40
C VAL A 44 -18.13 -60.21 -4.11
N ILE A 45 -16.96 -60.85 -4.21
CA ILE A 45 -16.35 -61.68 -3.16
C ILE A 45 -16.05 -60.90 -1.87
N LYS A 46 -16.65 -61.33 -0.75
CA LYS A 46 -16.45 -60.72 0.58
C LYS A 46 -15.10 -61.14 1.18
N ILE A 47 -14.06 -60.34 0.95
CA ILE A 47 -12.78 -60.46 1.66
C ILE A 47 -13.03 -60.27 3.19
N PRO A 48 -12.59 -61.19 4.07
CA PRO A 48 -12.83 -61.05 5.50
C PRO A 48 -12.15 -59.82 6.10
N ARG A 49 -12.94 -58.87 6.63
CA ARG A 49 -12.44 -57.82 7.51
C ARG A 49 -11.83 -58.46 8.76
N ARG A 50 -10.50 -58.44 8.89
CA ARG A 50 -9.80 -58.73 10.15
C ARG A 50 -10.28 -57.74 11.22
N GLN A 51 -11.20 -58.18 12.08
CA GLN A 51 -11.54 -57.45 13.30
C GLN A 51 -10.35 -57.53 14.27
N LEU A 52 -9.47 -56.53 14.23
CA LEU A 52 -8.43 -56.39 15.23
C LEU A 52 -9.06 -55.92 16.56
N ARG A 53 -9.53 -56.88 17.36
CA ARG A 53 -9.87 -56.64 18.77
C ARG A 53 -8.59 -56.29 19.53
N SER A 54 -8.23 -55.01 19.59
CA SER A 54 -7.31 -54.52 20.62
C SER A 54 -8.08 -54.46 21.94
N ARG A 55 -7.61 -55.22 22.94
CA ARG A 55 -8.12 -55.14 24.32
C ARG A 55 -7.63 -53.84 24.99
N HIS A 56 -8.17 -53.54 26.17
CA HIS A 56 -7.63 -52.53 27.09
C HIS A 56 -6.11 -52.61 27.20
N ARG A 57 -5.46 -51.44 27.20
CA ARG A 57 -4.20 -51.23 27.89
C ARG A 57 -4.16 -49.80 28.44
N GLU A 58 -4.72 -49.62 29.62
CA GLU A 58 -4.60 -48.40 30.41
C GLU A 58 -3.23 -48.38 31.12
N GLU A 59 -2.16 -48.24 30.34
CA GLU A 59 -0.81 -47.99 30.84
C GLU A 59 -0.20 -46.86 30.02
N ASN A 60 0.08 -45.75 30.70
CA ASN A 60 0.58 -44.49 30.11
C ASN A 60 -0.35 -43.90 29.04
N ALA A 61 -1.28 -43.04 29.47
CA ALA A 61 -1.95 -42.09 28.58
C ALA A 61 -0.91 -41.08 28.06
N SER A 62 -0.20 -41.43 26.99
CA SER A 62 0.64 -40.49 26.27
C SER A 62 -0.22 -39.33 25.78
N SER A 63 0.10 -38.12 26.22
CA SER A 63 -0.58 -36.91 25.79
C SER A 63 -0.54 -36.85 24.26
N SER A 64 -1.70 -36.83 23.62
CA SER A 64 -1.81 -36.93 22.17
C SER A 64 -1.26 -35.66 21.53
N LEU A 65 0.03 -35.70 21.17
CA LEU A 65 0.84 -34.58 20.68
C LEU A 65 0.08 -33.76 19.65
N ASN A 66 -0.26 -32.52 20.00
CA ASN A 66 -0.93 -31.60 19.11
C ASN A 66 0.11 -30.95 18.18
N LEU A 67 -0.27 -30.69 16.93
CA LEU A 67 0.55 -29.91 15.99
C LEU A 67 0.92 -28.52 16.55
N CYS A 68 0.09 -27.96 17.43
CA CYS A 68 0.32 -26.69 18.11
C CYS A 68 1.42 -26.73 19.19
N ASP A 69 1.71 -27.92 19.74
CA ASP A 69 2.70 -28.15 20.82
C ASP A 69 4.13 -28.18 20.29
N LEU A 70 4.31 -28.31 18.97
CA LEU A 70 5.62 -28.33 18.33
C LEU A 70 6.32 -26.95 18.43
N PRO A 71 7.66 -26.92 18.53
CA PRO A 71 8.47 -25.72 18.28
C PRO A 71 8.12 -25.06 16.94
N ILE A 72 8.16 -23.73 16.89
CA ILE A 72 7.74 -22.95 15.71
C ILE A 72 8.58 -23.27 14.46
N GLU A 73 9.84 -23.64 14.66
CA GLU A 73 10.82 -24.04 13.64
C GLU A 73 10.42 -25.37 12.97
N LEU A 74 9.80 -26.29 13.72
CA LEU A 74 9.27 -27.53 13.16
C LEU A 74 7.95 -27.29 12.42
N MET A 75 7.09 -26.41 12.94
CA MET A 75 5.87 -25.98 12.24
C MET A 75 6.20 -25.28 10.91
N GLN A 76 7.21 -24.40 10.89
CA GLN A 76 7.72 -23.76 9.67
C GLN A 76 8.22 -24.79 8.65
N LYS A 77 9.00 -25.80 9.07
CA LYS A 77 9.44 -26.89 8.19
C LYS A 77 8.26 -27.68 7.61
N ILE A 78 7.25 -28.01 8.42
CA ILE A 78 6.03 -28.67 7.96
C ILE A 78 5.29 -27.80 6.93
N PHE A 79 5.16 -26.50 7.19
CA PHE A 79 4.52 -25.56 6.25
C PHE A 79 5.30 -25.40 4.93
N GLY A 80 6.63 -25.60 4.94
CA GLY A 80 7.46 -25.65 3.74
C GLY A 80 7.14 -26.80 2.77
N TYR A 81 6.47 -27.87 3.24
CA TYR A 81 5.96 -28.95 2.39
C TYR A 81 4.50 -28.76 1.96
N ILE A 82 3.82 -27.72 2.44
CA ILE A 82 2.41 -27.46 2.12
C ILE A 82 2.30 -26.49 0.95
N ASN A 83 1.38 -26.79 0.03
CA ASN A 83 1.11 -25.92 -1.10
C ASN A 83 0.50 -24.57 -0.64
N ILE A 84 1.04 -23.46 -1.16
CA ILE A 84 0.68 -22.07 -0.88
C ILE A 84 -0.84 -21.78 -0.92
N TRP A 85 -1.62 -22.55 -1.70
CA TRP A 85 -3.09 -22.54 -1.70
C TRP A 85 -3.74 -22.79 -0.33
N HIS A 86 -3.12 -23.59 0.55
CA HIS A 86 -3.70 -23.98 1.83
C HIS A 86 -3.36 -23.05 3.00
N HIS A 87 -2.41 -22.13 2.84
CA HIS A 87 -1.93 -21.27 3.93
C HIS A 87 -3.03 -20.39 4.55
N ASN A 88 -4.00 -19.91 3.77
CA ASN A 88 -5.15 -19.18 4.35
C ASN A 88 -6.02 -20.06 5.25
N ARG A 89 -6.12 -21.36 4.97
CA ARG A 89 -6.84 -22.31 5.84
C ARG A 89 -6.06 -22.56 7.13
N ILE A 90 -4.74 -22.75 7.04
CA ILE A 90 -3.83 -22.89 8.20
C ILE A 90 -3.98 -21.68 9.14
N ARG A 91 -3.92 -20.46 8.61
CA ARG A 91 -4.03 -19.21 9.37
C ARG A 91 -5.41 -18.97 10.01
N ALA A 92 -6.41 -19.75 9.61
CA ALA A 92 -7.77 -19.72 10.15
C ALA A 92 -8.02 -20.78 11.24
N THR A 93 -7.16 -21.80 11.42
CA THR A 93 -7.43 -22.89 12.38
C THR A 93 -7.24 -22.47 13.84
N SER A 94 -6.18 -21.73 14.17
CA SER A 94 -5.94 -21.19 15.52
C SER A 94 -4.97 -20.02 15.48
N LYS A 95 -4.88 -19.26 16.58
CA LYS A 95 -3.86 -18.20 16.71
C LYS A 95 -2.44 -18.78 16.58
N ARG A 96 -2.11 -19.85 17.33
CA ARG A 96 -0.80 -20.52 17.29
C ARG A 96 -0.39 -20.95 15.87
N MET A 97 -1.35 -21.47 15.09
CA MET A 97 -1.15 -21.87 13.70
C MET A 97 -0.98 -20.67 12.75
N ARG A 98 -1.66 -19.55 13.01
CA ARG A 98 -1.47 -18.28 12.30
C ARG A 98 -0.08 -17.71 12.58
N ASP A 99 0.28 -17.52 13.85
CA ASP A 99 1.56 -16.95 14.28
C ASP A 99 2.74 -17.74 13.68
N ALA A 100 2.65 -19.09 13.67
CA ALA A 100 3.65 -19.96 13.06
C ALA A 100 3.70 -19.86 11.52
N ASN A 101 2.56 -19.63 10.85
CA ASN A 101 2.51 -19.52 9.40
C ASN A 101 2.93 -18.12 8.92
N ASP A 102 2.65 -17.08 9.70
CA ASP A 102 3.12 -15.71 9.46
C ASP A 102 4.66 -15.66 9.56
N ALA A 103 5.24 -16.27 10.59
CA ALA A 103 6.68 -16.42 10.72
C ALA A 103 7.32 -17.19 9.55
N PHE A 104 6.66 -18.24 9.04
CA PHE A 104 7.09 -18.94 7.82
C PHE A 104 7.05 -18.02 6.58
N VAL A 105 5.93 -17.32 6.35
CA VAL A 105 5.76 -16.44 5.19
C VAL A 105 6.77 -15.27 5.23
N MET A 106 7.03 -14.70 6.40
CA MET A 106 8.08 -13.69 6.56
C MET A 106 9.48 -14.24 6.35
N HIS A 107 9.77 -15.47 6.78
CA HIS A 107 11.06 -16.11 6.52
C HIS A 107 11.31 -16.27 5.02
N GLU A 108 10.37 -16.88 4.29
CA GLU A 108 10.52 -17.09 2.85
C GLU A 108 10.57 -15.77 2.07
N PHE A 109 9.79 -14.74 2.44
CA PHE A 109 9.89 -13.41 1.83
C PHE A 109 11.27 -12.77 2.05
N LYS A 110 11.78 -12.75 3.30
CA LYS A 110 13.11 -12.19 3.63
C LYS A 110 14.23 -12.96 2.92
N LYS A 111 14.11 -14.29 2.83
CA LYS A 111 15.03 -15.20 2.14
C LYS A 111 15.04 -14.99 0.63
N ALA A 112 13.89 -14.80 -0.01
CA ALA A 112 13.78 -14.45 -1.43
C ALA A 112 14.39 -13.06 -1.72
N LEU A 113 14.08 -12.06 -0.89
CA LEU A 113 14.64 -10.71 -0.99
C LEU A 113 16.17 -10.71 -0.83
N HIS A 114 16.70 -11.47 0.13
CA HIS A 114 18.14 -11.60 0.34
C HIS A 114 18.81 -12.29 -0.86
N LYS A 115 18.26 -13.42 -1.33
CA LYS A 115 18.75 -14.16 -2.51
C LYS A 115 18.76 -13.29 -3.77
N SER A 116 17.66 -12.60 -4.07
CA SER A 116 17.54 -11.74 -5.26
C SER A 116 18.50 -10.54 -5.19
N THR A 117 18.68 -9.94 -4.01
CA THR A 117 19.65 -8.86 -3.78
C THR A 117 21.09 -9.32 -4.01
N LEU A 118 21.47 -10.51 -3.51
CA LEU A 118 22.79 -11.12 -3.75
C LEU A 118 23.00 -11.54 -5.22
N THR A 119 21.95 -11.98 -5.91
CA THR A 119 22.05 -12.51 -7.28
C THR A 119 22.13 -11.38 -8.30
N ASN A 120 21.23 -10.38 -8.21
CA ASN A 120 21.25 -9.20 -9.05
C ASN A 120 20.32 -8.11 -8.45
N GLN A 121 20.92 -7.12 -7.79
CA GLN A 121 20.23 -5.99 -7.15
C GLN A 121 19.35 -5.16 -8.13
N HIS A 122 19.67 -5.17 -9.43
CA HIS A 122 18.91 -4.47 -10.48
C HIS A 122 17.91 -5.36 -11.23
N SER A 123 17.75 -6.61 -10.81
CA SER A 123 16.73 -7.52 -11.38
C SER A 123 15.30 -7.04 -11.06
N TYR A 124 14.36 -7.47 -11.89
CA TYR A 124 12.94 -7.17 -11.67
C TYR A 124 12.38 -7.85 -10.41
N GLU A 125 12.80 -9.09 -10.12
CA GLU A 125 12.52 -9.82 -8.87
C GLU A 125 12.98 -8.99 -7.65
N CYS A 126 14.26 -8.62 -7.61
CA CYS A 126 14.83 -7.82 -6.52
C CYS A 126 14.11 -6.47 -6.36
N ALA A 127 13.83 -5.77 -7.47
CA ALA A 127 13.12 -4.50 -7.43
C ALA A 127 11.68 -4.63 -6.93
N ALA A 128 10.97 -5.69 -7.29
CA ALA A 128 9.62 -5.98 -6.79
C ALA A 128 9.64 -6.26 -5.28
N LEU A 129 10.53 -7.14 -4.81
CA LEU A 129 10.64 -7.50 -3.40
C LEU A 129 11.11 -6.34 -2.53
N GLN A 130 12.11 -5.56 -2.98
CA GLN A 130 12.53 -4.34 -2.29
C GLN A 130 11.39 -3.32 -2.22
N THR A 131 10.60 -3.17 -3.29
CA THR A 131 9.47 -2.23 -3.28
C THR A 131 8.36 -2.68 -2.32
N ILE A 132 8.02 -3.97 -2.30
CA ILE A 132 7.08 -4.55 -1.33
C ILE A 132 7.55 -4.34 0.11
N GLU A 133 8.84 -4.57 0.38
CA GLU A 133 9.44 -4.32 1.69
C GLU A 133 9.28 -2.83 2.07
N GLN A 134 9.75 -1.91 1.24
CA GLN A 134 9.74 -0.48 1.58
C GLN A 134 8.33 0.13 1.69
N ALA A 135 7.36 -0.40 0.95
CA ALA A 135 5.95 -0.04 1.08
C ALA A 135 5.30 -0.49 2.40
N THR A 136 5.78 -1.59 2.99
CA THR A 136 5.11 -2.27 4.10
C THR A 136 5.89 -2.25 5.42
N GLU A 137 7.20 -1.98 5.39
CA GLU A 137 8.13 -2.12 6.53
C GLU A 137 7.65 -1.41 7.80
N VAL A 138 7.20 -0.16 7.66
CA VAL A 138 6.72 0.67 8.79
C VAL A 138 5.50 0.04 9.46
N TYR A 139 4.58 -0.49 8.67
CA TYR A 139 3.36 -1.13 9.14
C TYR A 139 3.68 -2.49 9.77
N VAL A 140 4.50 -3.32 9.11
CA VAL A 140 4.96 -4.62 9.65
C VAL A 140 5.66 -4.42 11.01
N LYS A 141 6.61 -3.49 11.12
CA LYS A 141 7.30 -3.15 12.38
C LYS A 141 6.42 -2.45 13.42
N SER A 142 5.22 -2.02 13.05
CA SER A 142 4.21 -1.47 13.97
C SER A 142 3.18 -2.50 14.44
N GLY A 143 3.31 -3.76 14.05
CA GLY A 143 2.45 -4.87 14.48
C GLY A 143 1.56 -5.47 13.39
N TYR A 144 1.55 -4.91 12.18
CA TYR A 144 0.70 -5.37 11.07
C TYR A 144 1.33 -6.53 10.26
N GLU A 145 2.29 -7.26 10.82
CA GLU A 145 2.95 -8.42 10.18
C GLU A 145 1.92 -9.51 9.79
N SER A 146 0.96 -9.82 10.66
CA SER A 146 -0.10 -10.80 10.36
C SER A 146 -1.03 -10.34 9.21
N THR A 147 -1.21 -9.02 9.05
CA THR A 147 -1.96 -8.45 7.91
C THR A 147 -1.15 -8.61 6.62
N PHE A 148 0.15 -8.28 6.64
CA PHE A 148 1.07 -8.46 5.52
C PHE A 148 1.10 -9.92 5.05
N CYS A 149 1.32 -10.87 5.98
CA CYS A 149 1.33 -12.30 5.69
C CYS A 149 -0.02 -12.81 5.15
N GLY A 150 -1.14 -12.17 5.52
CA GLY A 150 -2.46 -12.47 4.94
C GLY A 150 -2.60 -11.98 3.51
N CYS A 151 -2.27 -10.71 3.25
CA CYS A 151 -2.45 -10.06 1.95
C CYS A 151 -1.45 -10.56 0.89
N ILE A 152 -0.24 -10.97 1.27
CA ILE A 152 0.79 -11.43 0.31
C ILE A 152 0.47 -12.83 -0.25
N LEU A 153 -0.20 -13.70 0.50
CA LEU A 153 -0.50 -15.08 0.09
C LEU A 153 -1.32 -15.20 -1.22
N PRO A 154 -2.37 -14.40 -1.46
CA PRO A 154 -3.00 -14.26 -2.78
C PRO A 154 -2.04 -13.91 -3.92
N MET A 155 -1.12 -12.95 -3.70
CA MET A 155 -0.13 -12.55 -4.71
C MET A 155 0.80 -13.73 -5.06
N LEU A 156 1.36 -14.40 -4.06
CA LEU A 156 2.24 -15.57 -4.23
C LEU A 156 1.56 -16.72 -5.00
N ARG A 157 0.25 -16.96 -4.77
CA ARG A 157 -0.55 -17.95 -5.52
C ARG A 157 -0.69 -17.58 -7.00
N SER A 158 -0.93 -16.31 -7.30
CA SER A 158 -1.15 -15.84 -8.67
C SER A 158 0.10 -15.89 -9.55
N SER A 159 1.29 -15.95 -8.96
CA SER A 159 2.59 -16.06 -9.64
C SER A 159 3.18 -17.48 -9.58
N TYR A 160 2.38 -18.53 -9.77
CA TYR A 160 2.74 -19.93 -9.48
C TYR A 160 4.06 -20.48 -10.08
N LYS A 161 4.59 -19.89 -11.16
CA LYS A 161 5.89 -20.28 -11.76
C LYS A 161 7.10 -19.68 -11.01
N ASP A 162 6.92 -18.52 -10.41
CA ASP A 162 7.92 -17.79 -9.64
C ASP A 162 7.18 -16.86 -8.65
N PRO A 163 6.80 -17.36 -7.46
CA PRO A 163 5.93 -16.63 -6.54
C PRO A 163 6.46 -15.27 -6.10
N PHE A 164 7.79 -15.09 -6.11
CA PHE A 164 8.47 -13.90 -5.63
C PHE A 164 8.88 -12.93 -6.76
N CYS A 165 8.46 -13.20 -8.01
CA CYS A 165 8.59 -12.29 -9.15
C CYS A 165 7.22 -11.77 -9.65
N PRO A 166 6.42 -11.06 -8.81
CA PRO A 166 5.09 -10.59 -9.17
C PRO A 166 5.12 -9.45 -10.21
N GLN A 167 4.13 -9.41 -11.09
CA GLN A 167 3.87 -8.30 -12.01
C GLN A 167 3.43 -7.06 -11.24
N VAL A 168 3.76 -5.86 -11.75
CA VAL A 168 3.42 -4.56 -11.13
C VAL A 168 1.93 -4.45 -10.77
N LEU A 169 1.03 -4.97 -11.61
CA LEU A 169 -0.40 -4.98 -11.29
C LEU A 169 -0.72 -5.80 -10.04
N GLN A 170 -0.12 -6.98 -9.87
CA GLN A 170 -0.30 -7.83 -8.70
C GLN A 170 0.26 -7.17 -7.43
N ILE A 171 1.39 -6.46 -7.53
CA ILE A 171 1.97 -5.66 -6.44
C ILE A 171 1.01 -4.53 -6.04
N ASN A 172 0.48 -3.79 -7.02
CA ASN A 172 -0.45 -2.69 -6.77
C ASN A 172 -1.74 -3.18 -6.11
N THR A 173 -2.32 -4.29 -6.58
CA THR A 173 -3.48 -4.94 -5.94
C THR A 173 -3.18 -5.42 -4.52
N PHE A 174 -2.00 -6.03 -4.30
CA PHE A 174 -1.55 -6.43 -2.96
C PHE A 174 -1.43 -5.23 -2.01
N LEU A 175 -0.80 -4.14 -2.45
CA LEU A 175 -0.57 -2.96 -1.61
C LEU A 175 -1.87 -2.22 -1.27
N LEU A 176 -2.79 -2.06 -2.24
CA LEU A 176 -4.11 -1.48 -1.99
C LEU A 176 -4.86 -2.30 -0.92
N HIS A 177 -4.98 -3.62 -1.12
CA HIS A 177 -5.65 -4.50 -0.17
C HIS A 177 -4.96 -4.53 1.20
N PHE A 178 -3.63 -4.46 1.26
CA PHE A 178 -2.87 -4.36 2.51
C PHE A 178 -3.18 -3.07 3.27
N TYR A 179 -3.17 -1.91 2.59
CA TYR A 179 -3.50 -0.64 3.24
C TYR A 179 -4.96 -0.58 3.70
N ASP A 180 -5.92 -1.08 2.91
CA ASP A 180 -7.33 -1.17 3.31
C ASP A 180 -7.52 -2.04 4.57
N MET A 181 -6.92 -3.22 4.61
CA MET A 181 -6.97 -4.12 5.77
C MET A 181 -6.29 -3.53 7.01
N VAL A 182 -5.24 -2.74 6.85
CA VAL A 182 -4.58 -2.01 7.96
C VAL A 182 -5.47 -0.87 8.45
N ASP A 183 -6.06 -0.08 7.56
CA ASP A 183 -6.98 1.00 7.88
C ASP A 183 -8.20 0.49 8.66
N GLU A 184 -8.77 -0.66 8.27
CA GLU A 184 -9.85 -1.32 9.00
C GLU A 184 -9.44 -1.74 10.42
N LEU A 185 -8.22 -2.25 10.59
CA LEU A 185 -7.67 -2.64 11.90
C LEU A 185 -7.31 -1.44 12.80
N ILE A 186 -7.03 -0.27 12.22
CA ILE A 186 -6.86 1.00 12.96
C ILE A 186 -8.22 1.58 13.38
N GLY A 187 -9.28 1.34 12.58
CA GLY A 187 -10.63 1.85 12.81
C GLY A 187 -10.78 3.34 12.47
N ASP A 188 -9.97 4.19 13.07
CA ASP A 188 -9.89 5.62 12.73
C ASP A 188 -8.77 5.93 11.73
N ARG A 189 -9.16 6.04 10.45
CA ARG A 189 -8.28 6.43 9.33
C ARG A 189 -7.76 7.89 9.43
N ARG A 190 -8.28 8.72 10.35
CA ARG A 190 -7.80 10.09 10.65
C ARG A 190 -6.86 10.15 11.86
N SER A 191 -6.67 9.03 12.55
CA SER A 191 -5.88 8.96 13.79
C SER A 191 -4.44 9.45 13.60
N GLN A 192 -3.84 9.94 14.69
CA GLN A 192 -2.41 10.29 14.69
C GLN A 192 -1.54 9.06 14.33
N HIS A 193 -2.01 7.83 14.62
CA HIS A 193 -1.32 6.60 14.27
C HIS A 193 -1.32 6.35 12.75
N ALA A 194 -2.49 6.35 12.09
CA ALA A 194 -2.58 6.19 10.64
C ALA A 194 -1.73 7.24 9.89
N ARG A 195 -1.83 8.52 10.29
CA ARG A 195 -1.01 9.60 9.72
C ARG A 195 0.48 9.45 9.98
N LEU A 196 0.88 8.88 11.13
CA LEU A 196 2.29 8.63 11.44
C LEU A 196 2.86 7.53 10.55
N LEU A 197 2.20 6.37 10.48
CA LEU A 197 2.63 5.25 9.63
C LEU A 197 2.73 5.67 8.16
N TYR A 198 1.73 6.40 7.68
CA TYR A 198 1.71 6.95 6.31
C TYR A 198 2.91 7.86 6.03
N ASN A 199 3.10 8.93 6.82
CA ASN A 199 4.15 9.91 6.57
C ASN A 199 5.56 9.31 6.74
N LEU A 200 5.73 8.38 7.68
CA LEU A 200 7.01 7.69 7.88
C LEU A 200 7.33 6.78 6.67
N THR A 201 6.34 6.04 6.15
CA THR A 201 6.49 5.21 4.94
C THR A 201 6.82 6.07 3.73
N LEU A 202 6.09 7.17 3.55
CA LEU A 202 6.28 8.15 2.50
C LEU A 202 7.71 8.74 2.51
N MET A 203 8.23 9.13 3.67
CA MET A 203 9.61 9.64 3.79
C MET A 203 10.67 8.54 3.57
N ARG A 204 10.43 7.31 4.03
CA ARG A 204 11.34 6.17 3.78
C ARG A 204 11.45 5.84 2.29
N PHE A 205 10.34 5.92 1.53
CA PHE A 205 10.36 5.79 0.08
C PHE A 205 11.39 6.72 -0.57
N PHE A 206 11.38 8.01 -0.23
CA PHE A 206 12.31 8.99 -0.80
C PHE A 206 13.78 8.68 -0.52
N LYS A 207 14.11 8.01 0.60
CA LYS A 207 15.48 7.57 0.91
C LYS A 207 15.98 6.45 -0.01
N LYS A 208 15.07 5.63 -0.56
CA LYS A 208 15.40 4.40 -1.30
C LYS A 208 15.58 4.59 -2.81
N PHE A 209 15.24 5.76 -3.36
CA PHE A 209 15.58 6.12 -4.74
C PHE A 209 17.08 6.41 -4.86
N GLY A 210 17.79 5.70 -5.74
CA GLY A 210 19.25 5.77 -5.89
C GLY A 210 19.82 7.10 -6.43
N LYS A 211 18.96 8.08 -6.72
CA LYS A 211 19.34 9.46 -7.08
C LYS A 211 18.54 10.51 -6.28
N SER A 212 18.22 10.18 -5.02
CA SER A 212 17.64 11.08 -4.04
C SER A 212 18.68 11.99 -3.39
N SER A 213 18.30 13.19 -2.97
CA SER A 213 19.15 14.08 -2.16
C SER A 213 18.33 15.11 -1.40
N VAL A 214 18.56 15.26 -0.09
CA VAL A 214 18.06 16.40 0.69
C VAL A 214 18.82 17.66 0.24
N ILE A 215 18.11 18.63 -0.32
CA ILE A 215 18.67 19.92 -0.78
C ILE A 215 18.64 20.97 0.33
N SER A 216 17.63 20.93 1.19
CA SER A 216 17.48 21.87 2.29
C SER A 216 16.81 21.17 3.47
N SER A 217 17.26 21.49 4.68
CA SER A 217 16.60 21.10 5.91
C SER A 217 16.68 22.26 6.89
N THR A 218 15.55 22.60 7.50
CA THR A 218 15.42 23.66 8.51
C THR A 218 14.60 23.11 9.66
N ALA A 219 15.04 23.33 10.89
CA ALA A 219 14.27 22.98 12.08
C ALA A 219 14.17 24.17 13.03
N MET A 220 12.94 24.45 13.43
CA MET A 220 12.53 25.35 14.50
C MET A 220 11.88 24.50 15.62
N PRO A 221 11.67 25.01 16.84
CA PRO A 221 11.25 24.19 17.98
C PRO A 221 9.94 23.40 17.81
N LEU A 222 9.02 23.89 16.96
CA LEU A 222 7.69 23.30 16.70
C LEU A 222 7.42 23.02 15.20
N HIS A 223 8.43 23.18 14.35
CA HIS A 223 8.27 23.06 12.89
C HIS A 223 9.59 22.61 12.24
N CYS A 224 9.55 21.65 11.32
CA CYS A 224 10.68 21.41 10.42
C CYS A 224 10.25 21.38 8.95
N ARG A 225 11.14 21.83 8.07
CA ARG A 225 10.97 21.84 6.62
C ARG A 225 12.12 21.10 5.97
N ILE A 226 11.82 20.12 5.12
CA ILE A 226 12.80 19.24 4.47
C ILE A 226 12.47 19.19 2.98
N VAL A 227 13.43 19.57 2.13
CA VAL A 227 13.27 19.56 0.66
C VAL A 227 14.10 18.42 0.08
N VAL A 228 13.43 17.40 -0.48
CA VAL A 228 14.06 16.25 -1.13
C VAL A 228 13.94 16.39 -2.65
N GLU A 229 15.05 16.26 -3.37
CA GLU A 229 15.06 16.15 -4.83
C GLU A 229 15.22 14.69 -5.26
N LEU A 230 14.30 14.22 -6.13
CA LEU A 230 14.52 13.03 -6.96
C LEU A 230 14.98 13.45 -8.36
N LYS A 231 16.03 12.79 -8.87
CA LYS A 231 16.55 12.97 -10.24
C LYS A 231 16.22 11.74 -11.10
N GLY A 232 15.34 11.91 -12.08
CA GLY A 232 14.84 10.84 -12.95
C GLY A 232 13.36 10.52 -12.72
N PRO A 233 12.94 10.13 -11.50
CA PRO A 233 11.53 9.99 -11.16
C PRO A 233 10.79 11.33 -11.21
N TRP A 234 9.60 11.35 -11.82
CA TRP A 234 8.76 12.53 -11.90
C TRP A 234 7.27 12.22 -11.78
N LEU A 235 6.54 13.22 -11.27
CA LEU A 235 5.13 13.15 -10.88
C LEU A 235 4.50 14.54 -11.04
N GLY A 236 3.23 14.57 -11.41
CA GLY A 236 2.33 15.71 -11.22
C GLY A 236 0.88 15.33 -11.47
N MET A 237 -0.02 16.31 -11.28
CA MET A 237 -1.46 16.14 -11.33
C MET A 237 -2.04 16.97 -12.48
N LEU A 238 -2.81 16.33 -13.38
CA LEU A 238 -3.54 17.01 -14.47
C LEU A 238 -4.82 17.66 -13.98
N TRP A 239 -5.51 17.00 -13.05
CA TRP A 239 -6.85 17.37 -12.62
C TRP A 239 -7.10 16.92 -11.18
N THR A 240 -7.87 17.73 -10.45
CA THR A 240 -8.53 17.37 -9.20
C THR A 240 -9.95 17.95 -9.21
N SER A 241 -10.92 17.20 -8.72
CA SER A 241 -12.23 17.74 -8.34
C SER A 241 -12.13 18.56 -7.04
N LYS A 242 -13.23 19.20 -6.63
CA LYS A 242 -13.36 19.74 -5.26
C LYS A 242 -13.38 18.55 -4.28
N SER A 243 -12.20 18.24 -3.73
CA SER A 243 -11.97 17.08 -2.86
C SER A 243 -12.97 17.04 -1.70
N ARG A 244 -13.72 15.95 -1.58
CA ARG A 244 -14.45 15.63 -0.35
C ARG A 244 -13.46 15.09 0.69
N VAL A 245 -13.87 15.11 1.95
CA VAL A 245 -13.00 14.74 3.09
C VAL A 245 -12.74 13.22 3.15
N ARG A 246 -13.52 12.39 2.44
CA ARG A 246 -13.24 10.94 2.30
C ARG A 246 -12.08 10.68 1.35
N ASP A 247 -12.01 11.45 0.26
CA ASP A 247 -11.07 11.27 -0.85
C ASP A 247 -9.62 11.32 -0.37
N GLN A 248 -9.31 12.13 0.65
CA GLN A 248 -7.95 12.29 1.20
C GLN A 248 -7.24 10.96 1.53
N GLN A 249 -7.96 9.91 1.95
CA GLN A 249 -7.32 8.61 2.23
C GLN A 249 -6.99 7.85 0.94
N GLU A 250 -7.88 7.87 -0.06
CA GLU A 250 -7.63 7.31 -1.38
C GLU A 250 -6.38 7.95 -2.01
N LYS A 251 -6.27 9.29 -1.90
CA LYS A 251 -5.12 10.08 -2.37
C LYS A 251 -3.80 9.68 -1.71
N ARG A 252 -3.82 9.40 -0.40
CA ARG A 252 -2.65 8.89 0.35
C ARG A 252 -2.18 7.55 -0.19
N CYS A 253 -3.09 6.57 -0.29
CA CYS A 253 -2.78 5.23 -0.81
C CYS A 253 -2.28 5.30 -2.26
N ASN A 254 -2.97 6.04 -3.14
CA ASN A 254 -2.57 6.24 -4.53
C ASN A 254 -1.13 6.78 -4.67
N LEU A 255 -0.72 7.77 -3.84
CA LEU A 255 0.65 8.27 -3.87
C LEU A 255 1.69 7.19 -3.51
N LEU A 256 1.41 6.30 -2.56
CA LEU A 256 2.31 5.18 -2.24
C LEU A 256 2.36 4.13 -3.35
N ILE A 257 1.26 3.85 -4.05
CA ILE A 257 1.25 2.96 -5.23
C ILE A 257 2.08 3.56 -6.37
N ILE A 258 1.90 4.85 -6.65
CA ILE A 258 2.64 5.60 -7.67
C ILE A 258 4.15 5.60 -7.35
N LEU A 259 4.53 5.90 -6.10
CA LEU A 259 5.92 5.86 -5.65
C LEU A 259 6.51 4.44 -5.67
N SER A 260 5.70 3.40 -5.43
CA SER A 260 6.11 2.00 -5.55
C SER A 260 6.55 1.67 -6.98
N GLU A 261 5.72 1.99 -7.99
CA GLU A 261 6.07 1.75 -9.38
C GLU A 261 7.28 2.60 -9.83
N MET A 262 7.35 3.86 -9.39
CA MET A 262 8.51 4.73 -9.64
C MET A 262 9.80 4.15 -9.03
N LEU A 263 9.74 3.55 -7.85
CA LEU A 263 10.87 2.92 -7.18
C LEU A 263 11.33 1.66 -7.95
N MET A 264 10.41 0.78 -8.35
CA MET A 264 10.74 -0.39 -9.19
C MET A 264 11.45 0.00 -10.48
N ALA A 265 10.96 1.04 -11.16
CA ALA A 265 11.58 1.56 -12.38
C ALA A 265 12.97 2.19 -12.11
N ASN A 266 13.15 2.82 -10.95
CA ASN A 266 14.43 3.40 -10.53
C ASN A 266 15.48 2.31 -10.26
N ILE A 267 15.12 1.26 -9.50
CA ILE A 267 16.01 0.12 -9.19
C ILE A 267 16.40 -0.65 -10.46
N THR A 268 15.44 -0.91 -11.36
CA THR A 268 15.67 -1.64 -12.63
C THR A 268 16.27 -0.78 -13.75
N GLY A 269 16.53 0.51 -13.53
CA GLY A 269 17.06 1.43 -14.55
C GLY A 269 16.11 1.68 -15.75
N LYS A 270 14.83 1.30 -15.64
CA LYS A 270 13.85 1.38 -16.72
C LYS A 270 13.24 2.77 -16.81
N ALA A 271 13.23 3.33 -18.02
CA ALA A 271 12.44 4.52 -18.33
C ALA A 271 10.98 4.13 -18.60
N PHE A 272 10.03 4.89 -18.06
CA PHE A 272 8.60 4.71 -18.32
C PHE A 272 7.82 6.01 -18.13
N LYS A 273 6.58 6.04 -18.63
CA LYS A 273 5.58 7.08 -18.36
C LYS A 273 4.22 6.41 -18.20
N ARG A 274 3.40 6.87 -17.25
CA ARG A 274 2.05 6.33 -16.99
C ARG A 274 1.10 7.44 -16.56
N VAL A 275 -0.18 7.24 -16.88
CA VAL A 275 -1.32 7.98 -16.31
C VAL A 275 -2.02 7.05 -15.32
N TRP A 276 -2.43 7.58 -14.16
CA TRP A 276 -3.23 6.87 -13.17
C TRP A 276 -4.46 7.72 -12.83
N GLU A 277 -5.63 7.16 -13.05
CA GLU A 277 -6.92 7.84 -12.97
C GLU A 277 -7.69 7.33 -11.73
N CYS A 278 -8.14 8.28 -10.92
CA CYS A 278 -8.91 8.06 -9.70
C CYS A 278 -10.24 8.82 -9.79
N LEU A 279 -11.20 8.49 -8.93
CA LEU A 279 -12.55 9.08 -8.95
C LEU A 279 -12.57 10.62 -8.78
N SER A 280 -11.50 11.20 -8.21
CA SER A 280 -11.36 12.64 -7.96
C SER A 280 -10.14 13.28 -8.62
N GLU A 281 -9.22 12.52 -9.20
CA GLU A 281 -7.88 13.03 -9.60
C GLU A 281 -7.27 12.25 -10.77
N VAL A 282 -6.44 12.92 -11.58
CA VAL A 282 -5.64 12.26 -12.63
C VAL A 282 -4.16 12.59 -12.45
N TYR A 283 -3.37 11.56 -12.19
CA TYR A 283 -1.92 11.62 -12.00
C TYR A 283 -1.17 11.26 -13.29
N VAL A 284 -0.07 11.95 -13.56
CA VAL A 284 0.87 11.61 -14.63
C VAL A 284 2.29 11.56 -14.06
N PHE A 285 2.95 10.43 -14.26
CA PHE A 285 4.23 10.14 -13.65
C PHE A 285 5.11 9.26 -14.52
N GLY A 286 6.36 9.09 -14.10
CA GLY A 286 7.32 8.24 -14.78
C GLY A 286 8.69 8.24 -14.15
N ASN A 287 9.64 7.64 -14.86
CA ASN A 287 11.06 7.65 -14.55
C ASN A 287 11.82 7.88 -15.86
N ASP A 288 12.76 8.81 -15.85
CA ASP A 288 13.69 9.07 -16.97
C ASP A 288 15.10 8.65 -16.53
N THR A 289 15.66 7.67 -17.24
CA THR A 289 16.99 7.11 -16.95
C THR A 289 18.06 7.57 -17.94
N SER A 290 17.76 8.55 -18.81
CA SER A 290 18.73 9.10 -19.74
C SER A 290 19.82 9.89 -18.99
N ASN A 291 21.10 9.57 -19.24
CA ASN A 291 22.25 10.29 -18.65
C ASN A 291 22.50 11.65 -19.33
N ARG A 292 21.44 12.36 -19.73
CA ARG A 292 21.50 13.68 -20.38
C ARG A 292 21.67 14.78 -19.34
N LYS A 293 22.28 15.91 -19.69
CA LYS A 293 22.39 17.12 -18.81
C LYS A 293 21.04 17.74 -18.39
N ARG A 294 19.90 17.15 -18.75
CA ARG A 294 18.53 17.64 -18.51
C ARG A 294 17.60 16.52 -18.01
N VAL A 295 18.07 15.69 -17.08
CA VAL A 295 17.21 14.73 -16.37
C VAL A 295 16.09 15.50 -15.63
N PRO A 296 14.83 15.05 -15.67
CA PRO A 296 13.77 15.53 -14.79
C PRO A 296 14.19 15.58 -13.32
N LYS A 297 13.87 16.69 -12.67
CA LYS A 297 14.03 16.91 -11.23
C LYS A 297 12.65 17.16 -10.64
N THR A 298 12.36 16.47 -9.53
CA THR A 298 11.10 16.60 -8.80
C THR A 298 11.44 16.90 -7.34
N LEU A 299 10.92 18.02 -6.83
CA LEU A 299 11.15 18.45 -5.46
C LEU A 299 9.92 18.13 -4.62
N PHE A 300 10.15 17.44 -3.51
CA PHE A 300 9.17 17.11 -2.48
C PHE A 300 9.53 17.92 -1.23
N THR A 301 8.75 18.96 -0.94
CA THR A 301 8.93 19.81 0.25
C THR A 301 8.00 19.31 1.34
N PHE A 302 8.57 18.66 2.35
CA PHE A 302 7.87 18.33 3.58
C PHE A 302 7.93 19.51 4.53
N THR A 303 6.78 19.86 5.10
CA THR A 303 6.55 20.99 6.00
C THR A 303 5.79 20.43 7.20
N VAL A 304 6.53 19.99 8.23
CA VAL A 304 6.03 19.32 9.43
C VAL A 304 5.77 20.36 10.52
N HIS A 305 4.60 20.32 11.15
CA HIS A 305 4.29 21.09 12.37
C HIS A 305 3.97 20.12 13.50
N GLY A 306 4.60 20.26 14.66
CA GLY A 306 4.42 19.32 15.78
C GLY A 306 5.56 19.39 16.79
N SER A 307 5.61 18.45 17.73
CA SER A 307 6.65 18.44 18.76
C SER A 307 8.06 18.28 18.18
N LYS A 308 9.09 18.70 18.94
CA LYS A 308 10.50 18.41 18.62
C LYS A 308 10.75 16.92 18.38
N LYS A 309 10.04 16.02 19.09
CA LYS A 309 10.18 14.55 18.90
C LYS A 309 9.69 14.11 17.52
N ILE A 310 8.53 14.62 17.08
CA ILE A 310 7.97 14.37 15.74
C ILE A 310 8.92 14.94 14.67
N CYS A 311 9.36 16.19 14.83
CA CYS A 311 10.24 16.86 13.88
C CYS A 311 11.60 16.15 13.74
N SER A 312 12.16 15.62 14.84
CA SER A 312 13.37 14.79 14.82
C SER A 312 13.15 13.42 14.16
N LEU A 313 12.03 12.75 14.43
CA LEU A 313 11.71 11.42 13.86
C LEU A 313 11.54 11.46 12.33
N PHE A 314 10.92 12.51 11.81
CA PHE A 314 10.80 12.71 10.37
C PHE A 314 12.09 13.21 9.71
N ARG A 315 12.95 13.94 10.44
CA ARG A 315 14.30 14.27 9.95
C ARG A 315 15.23 13.05 9.89
N SER A 316 15.30 12.22 10.92
CA SER A 316 16.16 11.01 10.93
C SER A 316 15.81 10.04 9.81
N CYS A 317 14.52 9.92 9.44
CA CYS A 317 14.09 9.19 8.25
C CYS A 317 14.86 9.58 6.99
N LEU A 318 15.06 10.88 6.75
CA LEU A 318 15.63 11.42 5.49
C LEU A 318 17.13 11.75 5.58
N GLU A 319 17.65 12.07 6.76
CA GLU A 319 19.00 12.65 6.93
C GLU A 319 20.08 11.64 7.35
N GLU A 320 19.73 10.60 8.12
CA GLU A 320 20.73 9.63 8.62
C GLU A 320 21.24 8.75 7.46
N PRO A 321 22.55 8.54 7.26
CA PRO A 321 23.06 7.78 6.12
C PRO A 321 22.80 6.27 6.23
N ASN A 322 22.76 5.73 7.46
CA ASN A 322 22.56 4.31 7.76
C ASN A 322 21.20 4.08 8.46
N ASP A 323 20.97 2.86 8.95
CA ASP A 323 19.68 2.37 9.46
C ASP A 323 18.99 3.31 10.45
N PHE A 324 17.86 3.86 9.98
CA PHE A 324 16.92 4.65 10.76
C PHE A 324 16.59 3.99 12.10
N LEU A 325 16.81 4.72 13.19
CA LEU A 325 16.58 4.25 14.55
C LEU A 325 15.07 4.18 14.84
N TRP A 326 14.55 2.94 14.87
CA TRP A 326 13.14 2.67 15.15
C TRP A 326 12.80 3.06 16.60
N PRO A 327 11.77 3.90 16.84
CA PRO A 327 11.44 4.35 18.18
C PRO A 327 10.83 3.20 19.00
N THR A 328 11.38 2.95 20.19
CA THR A 328 10.88 1.92 21.12
C THR A 328 9.45 2.14 21.60
N LYS A 329 8.96 3.38 21.50
CA LYS A 329 7.55 3.76 21.66
C LYS A 329 7.22 4.84 20.62
N TRP A 330 6.22 4.59 19.77
CA TRP A 330 5.74 5.58 18.81
C TRP A 330 5.27 6.87 19.53
N PRO A 331 5.62 8.07 19.03
CA PRO A 331 5.15 9.32 19.61
C PRO A 331 3.63 9.45 19.46
N ARG A 332 3.02 10.09 20.46
CA ARG A 332 1.57 10.37 20.52
C ARG A 332 1.25 11.87 20.42
N ASP A 333 2.28 12.69 20.29
CA ASP A 333 2.16 14.14 20.13
C ASP A 333 1.37 14.45 18.84
N GLN A 334 0.51 15.47 18.85
CA GLN A 334 -0.22 15.86 17.65
C GLN A 334 0.72 16.53 16.63
N PHE A 335 0.47 16.30 15.33
CA PHE A 335 1.24 16.91 14.26
C PHE A 335 0.46 17.02 12.93
N THR A 336 0.92 17.94 12.10
CA THR A 336 0.56 18.12 10.67
C THR A 336 1.79 17.88 9.81
N VAL A 337 1.61 17.29 8.62
CA VAL A 337 2.62 17.30 7.56
C VAL A 337 1.98 17.83 6.29
N ASN A 338 2.54 18.90 5.75
CA ASN A 338 2.19 19.41 4.43
C ASN A 338 3.27 19.01 3.43
N LEU A 339 2.87 18.64 2.22
CA LEU A 339 3.74 18.19 1.14
C LEU A 339 3.48 19.01 -0.13
N ASP A 340 4.47 19.79 -0.55
CA ASP A 340 4.48 20.42 -1.87
C ASP A 340 5.32 19.57 -2.85
N ILE A 341 4.68 19.07 -3.90
CA ILE A 341 5.33 18.37 -5.01
C ILE A 341 5.47 19.36 -6.17
N THR A 342 6.70 19.59 -6.65
CA THR A 342 6.93 20.45 -7.82
C THR A 342 7.79 19.74 -8.87
N CYS A 343 7.32 19.74 -10.12
CA CYS A 343 8.02 19.11 -11.24
C CYS A 343 7.91 19.92 -12.52
N LYS A 344 9.05 20.28 -13.13
CA LYS A 344 9.06 20.98 -14.42
C LYS A 344 8.74 20.06 -15.61
N GLU A 345 8.87 18.75 -15.46
CA GLU A 345 8.54 17.79 -16.52
C GLU A 345 7.03 17.58 -16.62
N ALA A 346 6.33 17.50 -15.49
CA ALA A 346 4.87 17.35 -15.44
C ALA A 346 4.12 18.51 -16.11
N MET A 347 4.61 19.76 -15.98
CA MET A 347 3.99 20.92 -16.66
C MET A 347 3.89 20.76 -18.19
N LYS A 348 4.78 19.96 -18.82
CA LYS A 348 4.70 19.70 -20.28
C LYS A 348 3.50 18.85 -20.69
N TRP A 349 2.85 18.20 -19.73
CA TRP A 349 1.63 17.41 -19.92
C TRP A 349 0.36 18.22 -19.63
N GLY A 350 0.49 19.46 -19.16
CA GLY A 350 -0.61 20.30 -18.69
C GLY A 350 -0.82 20.25 -17.17
N CYS A 351 0.00 19.50 -16.41
CA CYS A 351 -0.10 19.45 -14.96
C CYS A 351 0.21 20.81 -14.31
N SER A 352 -0.31 21.04 -13.11
CA SER A 352 0.04 22.21 -12.30
C SER A 352 1.54 22.28 -11.99
N LYS A 353 2.07 23.50 -11.83
CA LYS A 353 3.48 23.74 -11.44
C LYS A 353 3.83 23.16 -10.06
N ALA A 354 2.84 23.16 -9.17
CA ALA A 354 2.90 22.63 -7.82
C ALA A 354 1.61 21.86 -7.51
N GLN A 355 1.73 20.76 -6.78
CA GLN A 355 0.64 20.03 -6.15
C GLN A 355 0.87 20.09 -4.64
N HIS A 356 -0.15 20.52 -3.90
CA HIS A 356 -0.13 20.60 -2.44
C HIS A 356 -0.95 19.45 -1.83
N MET A 357 -0.47 18.83 -0.76
CA MET A 357 -1.19 17.81 0.00
C MET A 357 -1.01 18.04 1.50
N GLU A 358 -2.11 18.15 2.25
CA GLU A 358 -2.09 18.30 3.70
C GLU A 358 -2.45 16.99 4.41
N PHE A 359 -1.69 16.67 5.46
CA PHE A 359 -1.85 15.51 6.34
C PHE A 359 -1.97 15.95 7.81
N GLY A 360 -2.77 16.99 8.07
CA GLY A 360 -3.07 17.53 9.40
C GLY A 360 -4.00 16.66 10.26
N PRO A 361 -4.16 16.98 11.56
CA PRO A 361 -5.41 16.71 12.24
C PRO A 361 -6.48 17.64 11.64
N PHE A 362 -7.74 17.21 11.67
CA PHE A 362 -8.83 18.18 11.57
C PHE A 362 -8.86 18.95 12.89
N ALA A 363 -8.19 20.10 12.92
CA ALA A 363 -8.89 21.25 13.46
C ALA A 363 -10.13 21.41 12.58
N GLU A 364 -11.31 21.47 13.19
CA GLU A 364 -12.48 21.95 12.47
C GLU A 364 -12.15 23.35 11.99
N THR A 365 -12.38 23.62 10.71
CA THR A 365 -12.35 24.99 10.20
C THR A 365 -13.55 25.71 10.79
N LEU A 366 -13.36 26.24 12.00
CA LEU A 366 -14.11 27.37 12.56
C LEU A 366 -13.78 28.66 11.79
N PHE A 367 -13.84 28.58 10.46
CA PHE A 367 -14.33 29.67 9.66
C PHE A 367 -15.84 29.53 9.72
N SER A 368 -16.47 30.41 10.50
CA SER A 368 -17.91 30.48 10.60
C SER A 368 -18.50 30.69 9.21
N GLU A 369 -19.54 29.92 8.86
CA GLU A 369 -20.42 30.23 7.74
C GLU A 369 -21.38 31.37 8.15
N GLU A 370 -20.78 32.46 8.64
CA GLU A 370 -21.42 33.70 9.11
C GLU A 370 -20.78 34.92 8.40
N GLU A 371 -20.65 34.84 7.07
CA GLU A 371 -20.86 36.05 6.26
C GLU A 371 -22.37 36.17 6.04
N GLU A 372 -22.98 37.18 6.65
CA GLU A 372 -24.43 37.25 6.84
C GLU A 372 -25.22 37.40 5.53
N TYR A 373 -26.30 36.64 5.41
CA TYR A 373 -27.41 36.90 4.50
C TYR A 373 -28.25 38.09 5.02
N MET A 374 -27.69 39.30 5.03
CA MET A 374 -28.36 40.55 5.45
C MET A 374 -28.09 41.71 4.49
N ASP A 375 -28.41 41.53 3.21
CA ASP A 375 -28.52 42.62 2.23
C ASP A 375 -29.98 42.82 1.80
N ASP A 376 -30.79 43.42 2.69
CA ASP A 376 -31.95 44.22 2.28
C ASP A 376 -32.41 45.20 3.37
N CYS A 377 -33.06 46.30 2.94
CA CYS A 377 -33.92 47.19 3.74
C CYS A 377 -33.33 47.94 4.97
N SER A 378 -32.56 49.01 4.72
CA SER A 378 -32.72 50.26 5.50
C SER A 378 -32.43 51.56 4.71
N SER A 379 -33.10 51.74 3.57
CA SER A 379 -33.11 53.02 2.85
C SER A 379 -33.88 54.11 3.62
N GLY A 380 -33.19 54.80 4.51
CA GLY A 380 -33.73 55.91 5.29
C GLY A 380 -34.29 57.04 4.40
N LYS A 381 -35.62 57.17 4.35
CA LYS A 381 -36.28 58.25 3.60
C LYS A 381 -36.10 59.59 4.32
N THR A 382 -35.17 60.41 3.82
CA THR A 382 -35.12 61.84 4.17
C THR A 382 -36.41 62.51 3.74
N LEU A 383 -37.21 62.96 4.70
CA LEU A 383 -38.39 63.79 4.44
C LEU A 383 -37.92 65.21 4.13
N LEU A 384 -38.09 65.64 2.89
CA LEU A 384 -37.97 67.05 2.52
C LEU A 384 -39.18 67.82 3.08
N TYR A 385 -38.92 68.86 3.85
CA TYR A 385 -39.85 69.98 3.98
C TYR A 385 -39.54 70.99 2.86
N VAL A 386 -40.59 71.61 2.34
CA VAL A 386 -40.53 72.72 1.37
C VAL A 386 -41.34 73.86 1.94
N GLU A 387 -40.74 75.05 1.96
CA GLU A 387 -41.41 76.33 1.70
C GLU A 387 -40.98 76.78 0.30
#